data_AF-A0A1Z9DTZ4-F1
#
_entry.id   AF-A0A1Z9DTZ4-F1
#
_cell.length_a   1.000
_cell.length_b   1.000
_cell.length_c   1.000
_cell.angle_alpha   90.00
_cell.angle_beta   90.00
_cell.angle_gamma   90.00
#
_symmetry.space_group_name_H-M   'P 1'
#
loop_
_entity.id
_entity.type
_entity.pdbx_description
1 polymer ?
#
loop_
_entity_poly.entity_id
_entity_poly.type
_entity_poly.pdbx_seq_one_letter_code
_entity_poly.pdbx_strand_id
1 'polypeptide(L)' 'MITLGFFALESRRFVLAAVGFGATWLLTEDVTLSLTILAAVLAASWGWQLAKLYRWFAQPEELPPIGG' A
#
# COMPACT_ATOMS: atom_id res chain seq x y z
N MET A 1 12.54 9.43 -13.61
CA MET A 1 11.24 10.14 -13.61
C MET A 1 10.29 9.31 -12.78
N ILE A 2 9.89 9.78 -11.59
CA ILE A 2 8.85 9.09 -10.81
C ILE A 2 7.52 9.39 -11.52
N THR A 3 6.96 8.39 -12.19
CA THR A 3 5.72 8.53 -12.96
C THR A 3 4.56 8.91 -12.04
N LEU A 4 3.69 9.82 -12.49
CA LEU A 4 2.47 10.26 -11.77
C LEU A 4 1.63 9.07 -11.25
N GLY A 5 1.63 7.94 -11.96
CA GLY A 5 0.96 6.72 -11.54
C GLY A 5 1.48 6.10 -10.24
N PHE A 6 2.79 6.19 -9.98
CA PHE A 6 3.40 5.69 -8.74
C PHE A 6 2.95 6.51 -7.53
N PHE A 7 3.02 7.84 -7.63
CA PHE A 7 2.56 8.74 -6.57
C PHE A 7 1.04 8.62 -6.30
N ALA A 8 0.23 8.46 -7.34
CA ALA A 8 -1.21 8.25 -7.20
C ALA A 8 -1.54 6.91 -6.50
N LEU A 9 -0.75 5.86 -6.76
CA LEU A 9 -0.90 4.57 -6.08
C LEU A 9 -0.49 4.66 -4.60
N GLU A 10 0.61 5.35 -4.32
CA GLU A 10 1.13 5.50 -2.97
C GLU A 10 0.22 6.38 -2.10
N SER A 11 -0.32 7.46 -2.67
CA SER A 11 -1.29 8.33 -1.97
C SER A 11 -2.58 7.59 -1.64
N ARG A 12 -3.11 6.78 -2.56
CA ARG A 12 -4.29 5.93 -2.30
C ARG A 12 -4.05 4.94 -1.16
N ARG A 13 -2.86 4.34 -1.09
CA ARG A 13 -2.50 3.41 0.00
C ARG A 13 -2.41 4.12 1.33
N PHE A 14 -1.78 5.28 1.35
CA PHE A 14 -1.68 6.09 2.55
C PHE A 14 -3.07 6.50 3.06
N VAL A 15 -3.98 6.89 2.16
CA VAL A 15 -5.38 7.19 2.52
C VAL A 15 -6.09 5.97 3.10
N LEU A 16 -5.96 4.79 2.48
CA LEU A 16 -6.58 3.56 3.01
C LEU A 16 -6.02 3.19 4.38
N ALA A 17 -4.71 3.33 4.58
CA ALA A 17 -4.04 3.06 5.84
C ALA A 17 -4.51 4.07 6.93
N ALA A 18 -4.60 5.35 6.58
CA ALA A 18 -5.09 6.40 7.48
C ALA A 18 -6.57 6.21 7.86
N VAL A 19 -7.41 5.77 6.92
CA VAL A 19 -8.82 5.43 7.20
C VAL A 19 -8.90 4.21 8.12
N GLY A 20 -8.09 3.17 7.89
CA GLY A 20 -8.02 2.00 8.76
C GLY A 20 -7.59 2.34 10.18
N PHE A 21 -6.57 3.19 10.31
CA PHE A 21 -6.12 3.72 11.61
C PHE A 21 -7.24 4.51 12.30
N GLY A 22 -7.84 5.48 11.60
CA GLY A 22 -8.89 6.34 12.16
C GLY A 22 -10.13 5.55 12.59
N ALA A 23 -10.59 4.60 11.76
CA ALA A 23 -11.73 3.76 12.08
C ALA A 23 -11.44 2.85 13.29
N THR A 24 -10.26 2.25 13.36
CA THR A 24 -9.88 1.40 14.50
C THR A 24 -9.80 2.23 15.77
N TRP A 25 -9.15 3.39 15.71
CA TRP A 25 -8.97 4.24 16.87
C TRP A 25 -10.29 4.77 17.40
N LEU A 26 -11.21 5.16 16.52
CA LEU A 26 -12.56 5.60 16.92
C LEU A 26 -13.40 4.49 17.57
N LEU A 27 -13.16 3.22 17.21
CA LEU A 27 -13.93 2.09 17.72
C LEU A 27 -13.37 1.51 19.02
N THR A 28 -12.05 1.58 19.21
CA THR A 28 -11.36 0.89 20.31
C THR A 28 -10.71 1.84 21.30
N GLU A 29 -10.53 3.12 20.95
CA GLU A 29 -9.72 4.12 21.66
C GLU A 29 -8.26 3.69 21.92
N ASP A 30 -7.84 2.55 21.35
CA ASP A 30 -6.52 1.96 21.52
C ASP A 30 -5.60 2.38 20.37
N VAL A 31 -4.66 3.27 20.70
CA VAL A 31 -3.66 3.76 19.76
C VAL A 31 -2.69 2.66 19.34
N THR A 32 -2.35 1.72 20.21
CA THR A 32 -1.41 0.62 19.92
C THR A 32 -2.01 -0.35 18.93
N LEU A 33 -3.27 -0.74 19.14
CA LEU A 33 -4.02 -1.57 18.20
C LEU A 33 -4.13 -0.87 16.83
N SER A 34 -4.46 0.41 16.84
CA SER A 34 -4.64 1.22 15.63
C SER A 34 -3.34 1.35 14.83
N LEU A 35 -2.22 1.61 15.52
CA LEU A 35 -0.88 1.62 14.90
C LEU A 35 -0.48 0.25 14.35
N THR A 36 -0.87 -0.83 15.04
CA THR A 36 -0.62 -2.19 14.57
C THR A 36 -1.38 -2.48 13.27
N ILE A 37 -2.65 -2.08 13.20
CA ILE A 37 -3.46 -2.22 11.98
C ILE A 37 -2.89 -1.34 10.86
N LEU A 38 -2.49 -0.10 11.15
CA LEU A 38 -1.82 0.78 10.18
C LEU A 38 -0.57 0.12 9.60
N ALA A 39 0.31 -0.40 10.46
CA ALA A 39 1.53 -1.09 10.04
C ALA A 39 1.25 -2.34 9.22
N ALA A 40 0.24 -3.13 9.61
CA ALA A 40 -0.17 -4.34 8.86
C ALA A 40 -0.69 -4.01 7.46
N VAL A 41 -1.51 -2.96 7.32
CA VAL A 41 -2.02 -2.50 6.01
C VAL A 41 -0.88 -2.03 5.11
N LEU A 42 0.06 -1.25 5.66
CA LEU A 42 1.25 -0.80 4.92
C LEU A 42 2.13 -1.98 4.50
N ALA A 43 2.42 -2.91 5.40
CA ALA A 43 3.22 -4.10 5.10
C ALA A 43 2.58 -4.99 4.02
N ALA A 44 1.26 -5.22 4.09
CA ALA A 44 0.53 -5.96 3.07
C ALA A 44 0.58 -5.24 1.70
N SER A 45 0.47 -3.92 1.69
CA SER A 45 0.55 -3.11 0.47
C SER A 45 1.92 -3.19 -0.20
N TRP A 46 2.99 -3.24 0.60
CA TRP A 46 4.37 -3.42 0.15
C TRP A 46 4.63 -4.83 -0.38
N GLY A 47 4.15 -5.87 0.31
CA GLY A 47 4.26 -7.25 -0.15
C GLY A 47 3.60 -7.45 -1.52
N TRP A 48 2.45 -6.84 -1.74
CA TRP A 48 1.78 -6.84 -3.04
C TRP A 48 2.58 -6.13 -4.15
N GLN A 49 3.23 -5.00 -3.84
CA GLN A 49 4.13 -4.35 -4.79
C GLN A 49 5.33 -5.22 -5.15
N LEU A 50 5.93 -5.87 -4.15
CA LEU A 50 7.08 -6.74 -4.36
C LEU A 50 6.69 -7.93 -5.25
N ALA A 51 5.52 -8.52 -5.04
CA ALA A 51 4.99 -9.58 -5.89
C ALA A 51 4.76 -9.11 -7.34
N LYS A 52 4.19 -7.91 -7.52
CA LYS A 52 4.04 -7.31 -8.86
C LYS A 52 5.38 -7.02 -9.53
N LEU A 53 6.36 -6.51 -8.78
CA LEU A 53 7.70 -6.22 -9.29
C LEU A 53 8.41 -7.51 -9.68
N TYR A 54 8.33 -8.54 -8.83
CA TYR A 54 8.89 -9.86 -9.12
C TYR A 54 8.25 -10.49 -10.37
N ARG A 55 6.92 -10.39 -10.50
CA ARG A 55 6.21 -10.85 -11.68
C ARG A 55 6.60 -10.08 -12.94
N TRP A 56 6.79 -8.77 -12.85
CA TRP A 56 7.30 -7.96 -13.95
C TRP A 56 8.72 -8.36 -14.35
N PHE A 57 9.62 -8.60 -13.39
CA PHE A 57 10.96 -9.12 -13.71
C PHE A 57 10.91 -10.51 -14.37
N ALA A 58 9.96 -11.36 -13.99
CA ALA A 58 9.80 -12.68 -14.59
C ALA A 58 9.20 -12.64 -16.00
N GLN A 59 8.31 -11.67 -16.29
CA GLN A 59 7.59 -11.54 -17.56
C GLN A 59 7.42 -10.05 -17.94
N PRO A 60 8.50 -9.38 -18.40
CA PRO A 60 8.51 -7.94 -18.63
C PRO A 60 7.69 -7.50 -19.84
N GLU A 61 7.40 -8.40 -20.78
CA GLU A 61 6.67 -8.09 -22.02
C GLU A 61 5.14 -8.13 -21.85
N GLU A 62 4.63 -8.81 -20.81
CA GLU A 62 3.18 -9.00 -20.60
C GLU A 62 2.55 -7.98 -19.63
N LEU A 63 3.37 -7.24 -18.87
CA LEU A 63 2.88 -6.39 -17.79
C LEU A 63 3.50 -4.98 -17.87
N PRO A 64 2.69 -3.91 -17.91
CA PRO A 64 3.23 -2.56 -17.83
C PRO A 64 3.92 -2.36 -16.46
N PRO A 65 5.00 -1.56 -16.42
CA PRO A 65 5.71 -1.28 -15.17
C PRO A 65 4.75 -0.64 -14.16
N ILE A 66 5.01 -0.84 -12.87
CA ILE A 66 4.20 -0.28 -11.79
C ILE A 66 4.11 1.25 -11.98
N GLY A 67 2.95 1.75 -12.41
CA GLY A 67 2.71 3.17 -12.66
C GLY A 67 2.85 3.63 -14.11
N GLY A 68 2.84 2.72 -15.08
CA GLY A 68 2.61 2.98 -16.51
C GLY A 68 1.13 3.10 -16.85
#